data_AF-A0A2S8A7U9-F1
#
_entry.id   AF-A0A2S8A7U9-F1
#
_cell.length_a   1.000
_cell.length_b   1.000
_cell.length_c   1.000
_cell.angle_alpha   90.00
_cell.angle_beta   90.00
_cell.angle_gamma   90.00
#
_symmetry.space_group_name_H-M   'P 1'
#
loop_
_entity.id
_entity.type
_entity.pdbx_description
1 polymer ?
#
loop_
_entity_poly.entity_id
_entity_poly.type
_entity_poly.pdbx_seq_one_letter_code
_entity_poly.pdbx_strand_id
1 'polypeptide(L)'
;MERGDSKKKKDCYCHKPLTVEFFKDMLFKLWSSEISGFSKEKIDVTLWDRQKNLDDKKLERTVNEFNRIFTGYDINTCMQKIVFIALGYAETRFRLLGEDLSEYSSSKSIYKGRGFHQLTGIQDSSGLYNEAGPYENYANFVGNKNIISQPDLLCTQIHYAIDSAGWFWTDKDNGKSVPNWSSASNTEYIKFRAEYFSKALGKQLNEVSHLVEEDEKYFWLQAKMLNGYPKGQKLETNPNGWATRKKAFDILKNEVFEFDKRCKGNEELEFTGDRAPWMNVAIQEGIKYKNCNEKQEPLKAKVSNYHKVIAGQNWSSKIAWCASFANWCIKETKQYSFVNSAGSLSISTSSQFKKIDKPIFGALVVFKNYKQSNGKGCGHGHVTFLFGKTKDGKLICLGGNQGDRIKLSSYNHNGITGSFNCMNECGQVNQKFLGFYIPKDYEIKESDYLTDDDIYDQSIDALNNKILNAKTKTNENESNR
;
A
#
# COMPACT_ATOMS: atom_id res chain seq x y z
N MET A 1 33.77 4.92 27.23
CA MET A 1 33.45 3.85 26.26
C MET A 1 31.95 3.86 26.05
N GLU A 2 31.50 4.63 25.07
CA GLU A 2 30.10 4.66 24.65
C GLU A 2 29.76 3.34 23.96
N ARG A 3 28.71 2.67 24.47
CA ARG A 3 28.13 1.48 23.83
C ARG A 3 27.34 1.97 22.61
N GLY A 4 27.83 1.61 21.42
CA GLY A 4 27.15 1.90 20.16
C GLY A 4 25.78 1.23 20.12
N ASP A 5 24.74 2.05 20.13
CA ASP A 5 23.37 1.63 19.85
C ASP A 5 23.28 1.00 18.46
N SER A 6 22.94 -0.29 18.43
CA SER A 6 22.53 -0.99 17.21
C SER A 6 21.28 -0.33 16.65
N LYS A 7 21.42 0.51 15.61
CA LYS A 7 20.31 1.08 14.85
C LYS A 7 19.49 -0.04 14.19
N LYS A 8 18.48 -0.58 14.88
CA LYS A 8 17.38 -1.32 14.25
C LYS A 8 16.68 -0.35 13.29
N LYS A 9 16.90 -0.53 11.98
CA LYS A 9 16.22 0.23 10.93
C LYS A 9 14.73 -0.10 11.04
N LYS A 10 13.91 0.88 11.43
CA LYS A 10 12.47 0.73 11.67
C LYS A 10 11.70 0.86 10.35
N ASP A 11 10.77 -0.05 10.09
CA ASP A 11 10.02 -0.14 8.83
C ASP A 11 9.04 1.02 8.61
N CYS A 12 8.88 1.42 7.34
CA CYS A 12 7.86 2.36 6.85
C CYS A 12 6.47 1.68 6.74
N TYR A 13 5.39 2.43 6.98
CA TYR A 13 4.00 1.98 6.85
C TYR A 13 3.29 2.53 5.59
N CYS A 14 4.02 3.13 4.64
CA CYS A 14 3.49 3.44 3.32
C CYS A 14 3.03 2.13 2.66
N HIS A 15 1.87 2.15 2.00
CA HIS A 15 1.27 1.04 1.25
C HIS A 15 1.13 -0.29 2.03
N LYS A 16 1.25 -0.24 3.37
CA LYS A 16 1.14 -1.40 4.25
C LYS A 16 -0.01 -1.25 5.23
N PRO A 17 -0.71 -2.34 5.59
CA PRO A 17 -1.67 -2.32 6.68
C PRO A 17 -0.96 -2.04 8.01
N LEU A 18 -1.62 -1.30 8.89
CA LEU A 18 -1.19 -1.11 10.27
C LEU A 18 -1.39 -2.43 11.03
N THR A 19 -0.41 -2.81 11.84
CA THR A 19 -0.56 -3.95 12.74
C THR A 19 -1.31 -3.51 14.00
N VAL A 20 -1.95 -4.47 14.67
CA VAL A 20 -2.62 -4.23 15.97
C VAL A 20 -1.64 -3.63 16.99
N GLU A 21 -0.41 -4.15 17.04
CA GLU A 21 0.63 -3.65 17.94
C GLU A 21 1.04 -2.21 17.61
N PHE A 22 1.22 -1.88 16.32
CA PHE A 22 1.54 -0.51 15.91
C PHE A 22 0.41 0.46 16.29
N PHE A 23 -0.84 0.05 16.08
CA PHE A 23 -1.99 0.87 16.45
C PHE A 23 -2.10 1.01 17.98
N LYS A 24 -1.76 -0.03 18.74
CA LYS A 24 -1.67 0.01 20.21
C LYS A 24 -0.62 1.02 20.67
N ASP A 25 0.57 0.99 20.09
CA ASP A 25 1.63 1.97 20.36
C ASP A 25 1.23 3.40 19.99
N MET A 26 0.54 3.57 18.86
CA MET A 26 0.00 4.85 18.44
C MET A 26 -0.98 5.42 19.47
N LEU A 27 -1.96 4.62 19.91
CA LEU A 27 -2.92 5.03 20.94
C LEU A 27 -2.24 5.36 22.27
N PHE A 28 -1.26 4.54 22.68
CA PHE A 28 -0.45 4.80 23.86
C PHE A 28 0.24 6.17 23.78
N LYS A 29 0.90 6.47 22.67
CA LYS A 29 1.60 7.75 22.45
C LYS A 29 0.66 8.95 22.47
N LEU A 30 -0.48 8.85 21.79
CA LEU A 30 -1.48 9.90 21.77
C LEU A 30 -2.07 10.13 23.17
N TRP A 31 -2.55 9.10 23.86
CA TRP A 31 -3.19 9.23 25.16
C TRP A 31 -2.24 9.57 26.30
N SER A 32 -1.02 9.04 26.33
CA SER A 32 -0.02 9.44 27.33
C SER A 32 0.39 10.90 27.24
N SER A 33 0.21 11.52 26.05
CA SER A 33 0.45 12.95 25.89
C SER A 33 -0.65 13.83 26.52
N GLU A 34 -1.84 13.28 26.79
CA GLU A 34 -3.00 14.01 27.34
C GLU A 34 -3.42 13.52 28.74
N ILE A 35 -3.11 12.28 29.08
CA ILE A 35 -3.51 11.60 30.32
C ILE A 35 -2.24 11.24 31.10
N SER A 36 -2.00 11.96 32.19
CA SER A 36 -0.85 11.70 33.07
C SER A 36 -0.91 10.28 33.64
N GLY A 37 0.22 9.56 33.56
CA GLY A 37 0.32 8.18 34.06
C GLY A 37 -0.50 7.15 33.28
N PHE A 38 -0.89 7.45 32.03
CA PHE A 38 -1.59 6.48 31.19
C PHE A 38 -0.72 5.24 30.92
N SER A 39 -1.31 4.05 31.04
CA SER A 39 -0.63 2.76 30.90
C SER A 39 -1.10 2.04 29.65
N LYS A 40 -0.18 1.38 28.93
CA LYS A 40 -0.50 0.68 27.67
C LYS A 40 -1.50 -0.47 27.87
N GLU A 41 -1.56 -1.05 29.06
CA GLU A 41 -2.50 -2.09 29.48
C GLU A 41 -3.95 -1.57 29.55
N LYS A 42 -4.15 -0.25 29.69
CA LYS A 42 -5.49 0.36 29.74
C LYS A 42 -6.08 0.63 28.36
N ILE A 43 -5.36 0.37 27.28
CA ILE A 43 -5.83 0.71 25.93
C ILE A 43 -7.15 0.05 25.61
N ASP A 44 -7.25 -1.26 25.83
CA ASP A 44 -8.40 -2.05 25.39
C ASP A 44 -9.68 -1.66 26.16
N VAL A 45 -9.54 -1.18 27.41
CA VAL A 45 -10.67 -0.68 28.22
C VAL A 45 -10.97 0.80 27.99
N THR A 46 -10.04 1.57 27.42
CA THR A 46 -10.20 3.02 27.16
C THR A 46 -10.73 3.27 25.74
N LEU A 47 -10.41 2.38 24.80
CA LEU A 47 -10.84 2.46 23.41
C LEU A 47 -12.37 2.43 23.32
N TRP A 48 -12.95 3.49 22.74
CA TRP A 48 -14.39 3.68 22.56
C TRP A 48 -15.24 3.55 23.84
N ASP A 49 -14.64 3.70 25.02
CA ASP A 49 -15.32 3.48 26.29
C ASP A 49 -16.45 4.48 26.56
N ARG A 50 -16.36 5.71 26.02
CA ARG A 50 -17.42 6.73 26.08
C ARG A 50 -18.52 6.51 25.05
N GLN A 51 -18.25 5.77 23.97
CA GLN A 51 -19.26 5.51 22.96
C GLN A 51 -20.26 4.46 23.44
N LYS A 52 -21.51 4.88 23.69
CA LYS A 52 -22.60 3.97 24.04
C LYS A 52 -23.04 3.19 22.80
N ASN A 53 -23.43 1.93 23.02
CA ASN A 53 -24.06 1.05 22.03
C ASN A 53 -23.24 0.82 20.74
N LEU A 54 -21.91 0.93 20.81
CA LEU A 54 -21.04 0.51 19.71
C LEU A 54 -21.02 -1.02 19.62
N ASP A 55 -21.26 -1.56 18.43
CA ASP A 55 -21.36 -2.99 18.11
C ASP A 55 -20.10 -3.80 18.49
N ASP A 56 -18.91 -3.28 18.21
CA ASP A 56 -17.64 -3.94 18.56
C ASP A 56 -16.54 -2.91 18.87
N LYS A 57 -16.09 -2.92 20.14
CA LYS A 57 -15.08 -2.01 20.68
C LYS A 57 -13.65 -2.57 20.62
N LYS A 58 -13.45 -3.78 20.10
CA LYS A 58 -12.13 -4.43 20.11
C LYS A 58 -11.11 -3.65 19.29
N LEU A 59 -9.86 -3.67 19.76
CA LEU A 59 -8.74 -3.04 19.08
C LEU A 59 -8.52 -3.67 17.69
N GLU A 60 -8.55 -5.00 17.60
CA GLU A 60 -8.41 -5.74 16.34
C GLU A 60 -9.48 -5.35 15.33
N ARG A 61 -10.72 -5.20 15.79
CA ARG A 61 -11.84 -4.78 14.95
C ARG A 61 -11.63 -3.36 14.41
N THR A 62 -11.24 -2.44 15.28
CA THR A 62 -10.93 -1.05 14.91
C THR A 62 -9.81 -1.01 13.87
N VAL A 63 -8.70 -1.72 14.11
CA VAL A 63 -7.56 -1.79 13.19
C VAL A 63 -7.95 -2.37 11.83
N ASN A 64 -8.80 -3.41 11.82
CA ASN A 64 -9.29 -3.99 10.58
C ASN A 64 -10.12 -2.99 9.76
N GLU A 65 -10.98 -2.19 10.40
CA GLU A 65 -11.75 -1.15 9.70
C GLU A 65 -10.84 -0.03 9.17
N PHE A 66 -9.85 0.43 9.94
CA PHE A 66 -8.85 1.39 9.42
C PHE A 66 -8.08 0.85 8.21
N ASN A 67 -7.60 -0.39 8.28
CA ASN A 67 -6.89 -1.02 7.16
C ASN A 67 -7.79 -1.23 5.93
N ARG A 68 -9.06 -1.57 6.16
CA ARG A 68 -10.07 -1.67 5.10
C ARG A 68 -10.21 -0.32 4.40
N ILE A 69 -10.43 0.78 5.12
CA ILE A 69 -10.61 2.09 4.49
C ILE A 69 -9.33 2.63 3.85
N PHE A 70 -8.15 2.36 4.44
CA PHE A 70 -6.89 2.81 3.86
C PHE A 70 -6.64 2.16 2.51
N THR A 71 -6.94 0.87 2.39
CA THR A 71 -6.85 0.16 1.12
C THR A 71 -7.97 0.57 0.16
N GLY A 72 -9.22 0.60 0.64
CA GLY A 72 -10.41 0.81 -0.19
C GLY A 72 -10.55 2.23 -0.74
N TYR A 73 -10.04 3.23 -0.03
CA TYR A 73 -10.10 4.65 -0.40
C TYR A 73 -8.74 5.24 -0.79
N ASP A 74 -7.73 4.40 -1.02
CA ASP A 74 -6.38 4.81 -1.44
C ASP A 74 -5.71 5.83 -0.50
N ILE A 75 -5.82 5.61 0.81
CA ILE A 75 -5.15 6.38 1.87
C ILE A 75 -3.88 5.62 2.25
N ASN A 76 -2.95 5.53 1.29
CA ASN A 76 -1.91 4.51 1.32
C ASN A 76 -0.55 5.01 1.81
N THR A 77 -0.18 6.26 1.57
CA THR A 77 1.08 6.84 2.07
C THR A 77 1.03 7.10 3.58
N CYS A 78 2.20 7.15 4.22
CA CYS A 78 2.30 7.49 5.64
C CYS A 78 1.72 8.88 5.92
N MET A 79 1.98 9.88 5.08
CA MET A 79 1.46 11.22 5.34
C MET A 79 -0.07 11.28 5.24
N GLN A 80 -0.68 10.60 4.25
CA GLN A 80 -2.14 10.45 4.18
C GLN A 80 -2.70 9.83 5.47
N LYS A 81 -2.12 8.73 5.95
CA LYS A 81 -2.55 8.06 7.19
C LYS A 81 -2.37 8.96 8.42
N ILE A 82 -1.21 9.62 8.54
CA ILE A 82 -0.88 10.54 9.64
C ILE A 82 -1.93 11.65 9.71
N VAL A 83 -2.20 12.32 8.60
CA VAL A 83 -3.14 13.45 8.56
C VAL A 83 -4.57 12.99 8.85
N PHE A 84 -5.00 11.89 8.22
CA PHE A 84 -6.32 11.30 8.43
C PHE A 84 -6.55 10.94 9.91
N ILE A 85 -5.58 10.26 10.53
CA ILE A 85 -5.67 9.84 11.93
C ILE A 85 -5.57 11.05 12.86
N ALA A 86 -4.69 12.02 12.59
CA ALA A 86 -4.51 13.20 13.45
C ALA A 86 -5.80 14.02 13.56
N LEU A 87 -6.48 14.24 12.44
CA LEU A 87 -7.71 15.02 12.41
C LEU A 87 -8.87 14.26 13.03
N GLY A 88 -9.02 12.96 12.76
CA GLY A 88 -10.05 12.16 13.41
C GLY A 88 -9.79 11.88 14.89
N TYR A 89 -8.52 11.80 15.31
CA TYR A 89 -8.16 11.81 16.72
C TYR A 89 -8.65 13.09 17.38
N ALA A 90 -8.38 14.25 16.79
CA ALA A 90 -8.83 15.53 17.34
C ALA A 90 -10.35 15.72 17.35
N GLU A 91 -11.12 14.87 16.68
CA GLU A 91 -12.57 14.77 16.87
C GLU A 91 -12.90 13.80 18.01
N THR A 92 -12.38 12.58 17.95
CA THR A 92 -12.93 11.44 18.70
C THR A 92 -12.13 11.01 19.93
N ARG A 93 -10.83 11.34 19.95
CA ARG A 93 -9.80 10.84 20.87
C ARG A 93 -9.73 9.31 20.89
N PHE A 94 -10.27 8.61 19.89
CA PHE A 94 -10.56 7.17 19.95
C PHE A 94 -11.43 6.75 21.15
N ARG A 95 -12.32 7.65 21.63
CA ARG A 95 -13.18 7.39 22.79
C ARG A 95 -14.66 7.61 22.52
N LEU A 96 -15.01 8.59 21.69
CA LEU A 96 -16.38 8.96 21.38
C LEU A 96 -16.54 9.23 19.87
N LEU A 97 -17.58 8.65 19.25
CA LEU A 97 -17.83 8.75 17.81
C LEU A 97 -19.02 9.66 17.47
N GLY A 98 -19.93 9.95 18.40
CA GLY A 98 -21.02 10.91 18.20
C GLY A 98 -20.91 12.11 19.13
N GLU A 99 -21.25 13.30 18.64
CA GLU A 99 -21.24 14.52 19.47
C GLU A 99 -22.14 14.37 20.71
N ASP A 100 -21.59 14.69 21.88
CA ASP A 100 -22.36 14.90 23.12
C ASP A 100 -23.12 16.24 23.01
N LEU A 101 -24.26 16.33 23.69
CA LEU A 101 -25.04 17.57 23.75
C LEU A 101 -24.17 18.71 24.32
N SER A 102 -24.13 19.83 23.60
CA SER A 102 -23.32 21.00 23.94
C SER A 102 -24.06 22.29 23.56
N GLU A 103 -23.41 23.46 23.71
CA GLU A 103 -24.00 24.72 23.26
C GLU A 103 -24.05 24.87 21.74
N TYR A 104 -23.24 24.11 21.00
CA TYR A 104 -23.19 24.16 19.55
C TYR A 104 -24.44 23.58 18.90
N SER A 105 -24.97 24.27 17.89
CA SER A 105 -26.16 23.87 17.14
C SER A 105 -26.05 22.46 16.56
N SER A 106 -24.86 22.04 16.11
CA SER A 106 -24.63 20.68 15.56
C SER A 106 -25.06 19.60 16.54
N SER A 107 -24.62 19.67 17.80
CA SER A 107 -24.93 18.67 18.82
C SER A 107 -26.42 18.56 19.21
N LYS A 108 -27.22 19.59 18.91
CA LYS A 108 -28.66 19.66 19.14
C LYS A 108 -29.49 19.18 17.94
N SER A 109 -28.83 18.82 16.84
CA SER A 109 -29.46 18.55 15.54
C SER A 109 -29.70 17.06 15.28
N ILE A 110 -30.63 16.75 14.37
CA ILE A 110 -30.91 15.37 13.94
C ILE A 110 -29.63 14.74 13.33
N TYR A 111 -29.01 15.46 12.39
CA TYR A 111 -27.78 15.05 11.70
C TYR A 111 -26.54 15.73 12.31
N LYS A 112 -26.43 15.67 13.65
CA LYS A 112 -25.23 16.04 14.41
C LYS A 112 -23.99 15.25 13.97
N GLY A 113 -22.80 15.72 14.36
CA GLY A 113 -21.53 15.05 14.04
C GLY A 113 -21.49 13.59 14.51
N ARG A 114 -21.23 12.66 13.59
CA ARG A 114 -20.99 11.23 13.91
C ARG A 114 -19.86 10.61 13.07
N GLY A 115 -19.27 9.55 13.59
CA GLY A 115 -18.18 8.82 12.94
C GLY A 115 -16.82 9.46 13.18
N PHE A 116 -15.78 8.87 12.60
CA PHE A 116 -14.40 9.21 12.94
C PHE A 116 -14.02 10.65 12.58
N HIS A 117 -14.61 11.20 11.51
CA HIS A 117 -14.43 12.60 11.06
C HIS A 117 -15.68 13.47 11.26
N GLN A 118 -16.64 13.03 12.09
CA GLN A 118 -17.82 13.81 12.48
C GLN A 118 -18.66 14.30 11.27
N LEU A 119 -19.11 13.36 10.43
CA LEU A 119 -20.04 13.65 9.35
C LEU A 119 -21.26 14.39 9.92
N THR A 120 -21.59 15.54 9.34
CA THR A 120 -22.63 16.46 9.84
C THR A 120 -23.56 16.84 8.70
N GLY A 121 -24.84 17.04 8.99
CA GLY A 121 -25.87 17.43 8.03
C GLY A 121 -25.71 18.86 7.49
N ILE A 122 -26.78 19.38 6.90
CA ILE A 122 -26.87 20.76 6.40
C ILE A 122 -27.78 21.57 7.33
N GLN A 123 -27.40 22.82 7.54
CA GLN A 123 -28.14 23.76 8.37
C GLN A 123 -29.44 24.18 7.68
N ASP A 124 -30.57 23.99 8.37
CA ASP A 124 -31.89 24.43 7.94
C ASP A 124 -32.16 25.89 8.36
N SER A 125 -33.37 26.39 8.09
CA SER A 125 -33.77 27.76 8.45
C SER A 125 -33.80 28.03 9.96
N SER A 126 -33.83 26.99 10.81
CA SER A 126 -33.76 27.14 12.27
C SER A 126 -32.33 27.33 12.77
N GLY A 127 -31.33 27.18 11.89
CA GLY A 127 -29.93 27.22 12.26
C GLY A 127 -29.41 25.89 12.82
N LEU A 128 -30.21 24.81 12.74
CA LEU A 128 -29.84 23.45 13.15
C LEU A 128 -29.55 22.59 11.93
N TYR A 129 -28.72 21.56 12.10
CA TYR A 129 -28.29 20.64 11.04
C TYR A 129 -29.31 19.50 10.84
N ASN A 130 -30.55 19.84 10.47
CA ASN A 130 -31.65 18.87 10.34
C ASN A 130 -31.90 18.40 8.90
N GLU A 131 -31.17 18.93 7.92
CA GLU A 131 -31.17 18.39 6.56
C GLU A 131 -30.08 17.33 6.42
N ALA A 132 -30.41 16.17 5.82
CA ALA A 132 -29.52 15.01 5.77
C ALA A 132 -28.20 15.31 5.04
N GLY A 133 -28.30 15.91 3.85
CA GLY A 133 -27.15 16.35 3.04
C GLY A 133 -26.06 15.27 2.95
N PRO A 134 -24.86 15.48 3.56
CA PRO A 134 -23.79 14.47 3.57
C PRO A 134 -24.21 13.09 4.09
N TYR A 135 -25.14 12.99 5.03
CA TYR A 135 -25.68 11.69 5.47
C TYR A 135 -26.42 10.95 4.35
N GLU A 136 -27.23 11.66 3.58
CA GLU A 136 -27.95 11.07 2.45
C GLU A 136 -26.99 10.68 1.33
N ASN A 137 -25.99 11.51 1.03
CA ASN A 137 -24.96 11.21 0.05
C ASN A 137 -24.18 9.94 0.42
N TYR A 138 -23.76 9.81 1.68
CA TYR A 138 -23.09 8.62 2.16
C TYR A 138 -24.03 7.40 2.16
N ALA A 139 -25.28 7.56 2.59
CA ALA A 139 -26.29 6.49 2.58
C ALA A 139 -26.55 5.95 1.16
N ASN A 140 -26.56 6.83 0.16
CA ASN A 140 -26.62 6.48 -1.26
C ASN A 140 -25.38 5.69 -1.69
N PHE A 141 -24.19 6.19 -1.35
CA PHE A 141 -22.93 5.58 -1.73
C PHE A 141 -22.79 4.14 -1.21
N VAL A 142 -23.14 3.89 0.05
CA VAL A 142 -23.08 2.53 0.64
C VAL A 142 -24.33 1.69 0.37
N GLY A 143 -25.35 2.25 -0.29
CA GLY A 143 -26.61 1.56 -0.56
C GLY A 143 -27.45 1.24 0.69
N ASN A 144 -27.24 1.96 1.80
CA ASN A 144 -27.98 1.75 3.05
C ASN A 144 -28.74 3.01 3.47
N LYS A 145 -29.99 3.10 3.02
CA LYS A 145 -30.91 4.21 3.31
C LYS A 145 -31.31 4.33 4.78
N ASN A 146 -31.13 3.28 5.59
CA ASN A 146 -31.46 3.34 7.01
C ASN A 146 -30.61 4.38 7.76
N ILE A 147 -29.43 4.74 7.23
CA ILE A 147 -28.58 5.81 7.77
C ILE A 147 -29.32 7.15 7.86
N ILE A 148 -30.27 7.42 6.95
CA ILE A 148 -31.05 8.67 6.97
C ILE A 148 -32.05 8.65 8.12
N SER A 149 -32.82 7.56 8.24
CA SER A 149 -33.82 7.39 9.30
C SER A 149 -33.21 7.10 10.68
N GLN A 150 -31.98 6.60 10.73
CA GLN A 150 -31.26 6.15 11.93
C GLN A 150 -29.79 6.61 11.86
N PRO A 151 -29.53 7.93 11.95
CA PRO A 151 -28.18 8.48 11.76
C PRO A 151 -27.17 8.01 12.81
N ASP A 152 -27.65 7.53 13.97
CA ASP A 152 -26.82 6.93 15.02
C ASP A 152 -26.04 5.68 14.55
N LEU A 153 -26.40 5.06 13.43
CA LEU A 153 -25.61 3.99 12.80
C LEU A 153 -24.14 4.39 12.59
N LEU A 154 -23.86 5.68 12.33
CA LEU A 154 -22.49 6.19 12.18
C LEU A 154 -21.70 6.30 13.49
N CYS A 155 -22.32 6.06 14.64
CA CYS A 155 -21.63 5.99 15.94
C CYS A 155 -21.95 4.72 16.74
N THR A 156 -22.83 3.85 16.25
CA THR A 156 -23.16 2.55 16.88
C THR A 156 -22.68 1.35 16.08
N GLN A 157 -22.31 1.52 14.79
CA GLN A 157 -21.63 0.50 14.01
C GLN A 157 -20.24 0.97 13.61
N ILE A 158 -19.20 0.29 14.11
CA ILE A 158 -17.80 0.65 13.92
C ILE A 158 -17.42 0.71 12.43
N HIS A 159 -18.07 -0.13 11.61
CA HIS A 159 -17.92 -0.11 10.17
C HIS A 159 -18.31 1.26 9.59
N TYR A 160 -19.56 1.70 9.76
CA TYR A 160 -20.01 2.99 9.21
C TYR A 160 -19.31 4.18 9.86
N ALA A 161 -18.94 4.07 11.14
CA ALA A 161 -18.21 5.11 11.85
C ALA A 161 -16.86 5.43 11.20
N ILE A 162 -16.13 4.42 10.73
CA ILE A 162 -14.81 4.60 10.11
C ILE A 162 -14.93 4.75 8.58
N ASP A 163 -15.81 3.98 7.93
CA ASP A 163 -16.01 4.00 6.47
C ASP A 163 -16.53 5.36 5.97
N SER A 164 -17.46 5.99 6.71
CA SER A 164 -17.94 7.35 6.38
C SER A 164 -16.84 8.39 6.38
N ALA A 165 -15.82 8.25 7.23
CA ALA A 165 -14.67 9.14 7.23
C ALA A 165 -13.80 8.90 5.99
N GLY A 166 -13.55 7.64 5.62
CA GLY A 166 -12.84 7.30 4.38
C GLY A 166 -13.53 7.86 3.13
N TRP A 167 -14.84 7.66 3.02
CA TRP A 167 -15.66 8.21 1.94
C TRP A 167 -15.61 9.74 1.92
N PHE A 168 -15.91 10.39 3.04
CA PHE A 168 -15.91 11.85 3.16
C PHE A 168 -14.56 12.47 2.78
N TRP A 169 -13.47 11.74 3.00
CA TRP A 169 -12.11 12.19 2.71
C TRP A 169 -11.73 12.12 1.22
N THR A 170 -12.41 11.29 0.43
CA THR A 170 -11.88 10.79 -0.85
C THR A 170 -12.88 10.84 -2.02
N ASP A 171 -14.19 10.78 -1.75
CA ASP A 171 -15.22 10.74 -2.78
C ASP A 171 -15.24 12.04 -3.59
N LYS A 172 -15.16 11.96 -4.91
CA LYS A 172 -14.94 13.13 -5.79
C LYS A 172 -16.15 14.04 -5.93
N ASP A 173 -17.35 13.48 -5.82
CA ASP A 173 -18.58 14.17 -6.16
C ASP A 173 -19.24 14.78 -4.92
N ASN A 174 -19.19 14.06 -3.80
CA ASN A 174 -19.91 14.35 -2.58
C ASN A 174 -19.03 14.40 -1.32
N GLY A 175 -17.76 14.00 -1.45
CA GLY A 175 -16.77 14.12 -0.38
C GLY A 175 -16.26 15.55 -0.21
N LYS A 176 -15.43 15.76 0.80
CA LYS A 176 -14.90 17.07 1.16
C LYS A 176 -13.74 17.46 0.26
N SER A 177 -13.88 18.62 -0.35
CA SER A 177 -12.89 19.20 -1.25
C SER A 177 -12.47 20.60 -0.79
N VAL A 178 -11.30 21.03 -1.25
CA VAL A 178 -10.92 22.44 -1.21
C VAL A 178 -11.64 23.16 -2.34
N PRO A 179 -12.40 24.23 -2.08
CA PRO A 179 -13.10 24.95 -3.14
C PRO A 179 -12.16 25.48 -4.22
N ASN A 180 -12.65 25.55 -5.46
CA ASN A 180 -11.97 26.24 -6.57
C ASN A 180 -12.06 27.76 -6.40
N TRP A 181 -11.36 28.30 -5.40
CA TRP A 181 -11.21 29.75 -5.23
C TRP A 181 -10.48 30.35 -6.42
N SER A 182 -10.99 31.48 -6.92
CA SER A 182 -10.40 32.16 -8.09
C SER A 182 -9.47 33.28 -7.64
N SER A 183 -8.24 33.28 -8.19
CA SER A 183 -7.29 34.40 -8.05
C SER A 183 -7.75 35.66 -8.78
N ALA A 184 -8.74 35.55 -9.68
CA ALA A 184 -9.39 36.69 -10.33
C ALA A 184 -10.57 37.27 -9.52
N SER A 185 -10.86 36.74 -8.32
CA SER A 185 -11.94 37.24 -7.48
C SER A 185 -11.66 38.66 -6.97
N ASN A 186 -12.66 39.54 -7.02
CA ASN A 186 -12.62 40.86 -6.38
C ASN A 186 -12.71 40.79 -4.84
N THR A 187 -13.05 39.63 -4.28
CA THR A 187 -13.12 39.42 -2.84
C THR A 187 -11.74 39.02 -2.31
N GLU A 188 -11.12 39.90 -1.53
CA GLU A 188 -9.72 39.80 -1.12
C GLU A 188 -9.36 38.46 -0.44
N TYR A 189 -10.20 37.97 0.49
CA TYR A 189 -9.92 36.69 1.16
C TYR A 189 -10.02 35.49 0.20
N ILE A 190 -10.86 35.55 -0.84
CA ILE A 190 -10.96 34.49 -1.85
C ILE A 190 -9.70 34.47 -2.71
N LYS A 191 -9.25 35.65 -3.17
CA LYS A 191 -8.01 35.79 -3.92
C LYS A 191 -6.80 35.27 -3.13
N PHE A 192 -6.69 35.68 -1.86
CA PHE A 192 -5.65 35.18 -0.97
C PHE A 192 -5.65 33.64 -0.86
N ARG A 193 -6.82 33.03 -0.61
CA ARG A 193 -6.92 31.57 -0.48
C ARG A 193 -6.56 30.86 -1.79
N ALA A 194 -6.97 31.41 -2.93
CA ALA A 194 -6.63 30.87 -4.25
C ALA A 194 -5.11 30.86 -4.49
N GLU A 195 -4.43 31.97 -4.15
CA GLU A 195 -2.99 32.11 -4.35
C GLU A 195 -2.19 31.27 -3.34
N TYR A 196 -2.53 31.38 -2.05
CA TYR A 196 -1.79 30.76 -0.95
C TYR A 196 -1.91 29.23 -0.91
N PHE A 197 -3.07 28.69 -1.31
CA PHE A 197 -3.38 27.26 -1.36
C PHE A 197 -3.55 26.72 -2.80
N SER A 198 -2.91 27.38 -3.77
CA SER A 198 -3.08 27.10 -5.21
C SER A 198 -2.96 25.61 -5.60
N LYS A 199 -2.04 24.85 -5.01
CA LYS A 199 -1.88 23.41 -5.30
C LYS A 199 -3.04 22.53 -4.81
N ALA A 200 -3.83 23.01 -3.86
CA ALA A 200 -4.91 22.26 -3.24
C ALA A 200 -6.28 22.50 -3.88
N LEU A 201 -6.43 23.51 -4.74
CA LEU A 201 -7.74 23.89 -5.30
C LEU A 201 -8.41 22.72 -6.03
N GLY A 202 -9.68 22.47 -5.70
CA GLY A 202 -10.50 21.42 -6.30
C GLY A 202 -10.14 20.00 -5.86
N LYS A 203 -9.14 19.81 -5.00
CA LYS A 203 -8.68 18.49 -4.56
C LYS A 203 -9.48 17.97 -3.37
N GLN A 204 -9.64 16.65 -3.32
CA GLN A 204 -10.16 15.98 -2.12
C GLN A 204 -9.13 16.01 -0.99
N LEU A 205 -9.58 15.94 0.26
CA LEU A 205 -8.68 16.01 1.41
C LEU A 205 -7.60 14.91 1.39
N ASN A 206 -7.89 13.75 0.79
CA ASN A 206 -6.87 12.72 0.59
C ASN A 206 -5.72 13.18 -0.31
N GLU A 207 -6.02 13.83 -1.43
CA GLU A 207 -5.00 14.36 -2.34
C GLU A 207 -4.21 15.51 -1.70
N VAL A 208 -4.89 16.37 -0.93
CA VAL A 208 -4.24 17.48 -0.22
C VAL A 208 -3.23 16.95 0.81
N SER A 209 -3.47 15.76 1.38
CA SER A 209 -2.55 15.13 2.33
C SER A 209 -1.15 14.90 1.76
N HIS A 210 -0.99 14.70 0.45
CA HIS A 210 0.33 14.59 -0.17
C HIS A 210 1.11 15.90 -0.15
N LEU A 211 0.40 17.04 -0.25
CA LEU A 211 1.02 18.35 -0.23
C LEU A 211 1.59 18.71 1.15
N VAL A 212 1.15 18.03 2.21
CA VAL A 212 1.63 18.24 3.59
C VAL A 212 3.12 17.90 3.74
N GLU A 213 3.63 16.98 2.92
CA GLU A 213 5.05 16.64 2.91
C GLU A 213 5.91 17.80 2.42
N GLU A 214 5.39 18.57 1.46
CA GLU A 214 6.04 19.76 0.92
C GLU A 214 5.89 20.95 1.88
N ASP A 215 4.69 21.15 2.43
CA ASP A 215 4.38 22.29 3.29
C ASP A 215 3.24 21.95 4.27
N GLU A 216 3.53 22.01 5.58
CA GLU A 216 2.55 21.71 6.63
C GLU A 216 1.35 22.68 6.64
N LYS A 217 1.38 23.79 5.89
CA LYS A 217 0.19 24.65 5.72
C LYS A 217 -1.01 23.88 5.14
N TYR A 218 -0.78 22.80 4.39
CA TYR A 218 -1.86 21.99 3.84
C TYR A 218 -2.54 21.13 4.92
N PHE A 219 -1.83 20.78 5.99
CA PHE A 219 -2.44 20.16 7.17
C PHE A 219 -3.36 21.16 7.88
N TRP A 220 -2.92 22.42 8.01
CA TRP A 220 -3.76 23.51 8.53
C TRP A 220 -5.00 23.73 7.64
N LEU A 221 -4.84 23.70 6.32
CA LEU A 221 -5.96 23.83 5.38
C LEU A 221 -6.96 22.69 5.54
N GLN A 222 -6.50 21.44 5.64
CA GLN A 222 -7.38 20.29 5.82
C GLN A 222 -8.17 20.38 7.14
N ALA A 223 -7.54 20.87 8.21
CA ALA A 223 -8.24 21.17 9.47
C ALA A 223 -9.32 22.27 9.28
N LYS A 224 -9.03 23.33 8.52
CA LYS A 224 -10.05 24.33 8.14
C LYS A 224 -11.16 23.74 7.29
N MET A 225 -10.87 22.83 6.37
CA MET A 225 -11.92 22.21 5.56
C MET A 225 -12.84 21.37 6.44
N LEU A 226 -12.27 20.57 7.34
CA LEU A 226 -13.04 19.68 8.22
C LEU A 226 -14.02 20.44 9.13
N ASN A 227 -13.58 21.51 9.80
CA ASN A 227 -14.43 22.26 10.76
C ASN A 227 -14.97 23.60 10.22
N GLY A 228 -14.78 23.87 8.93
CA GLY A 228 -15.24 25.09 8.26
C GLY A 228 -14.20 26.20 8.18
N TYR A 229 -14.23 26.93 7.05
CA TYR A 229 -13.39 28.09 6.79
C TYR A 229 -14.25 29.34 6.55
N PRO A 230 -14.69 30.02 7.62
CA PRO A 230 -15.68 31.10 7.57
C PRO A 230 -15.32 32.21 6.58
N LYS A 231 -16.34 32.87 6.01
CA LYS A 231 -16.15 34.00 5.08
C LYS A 231 -15.32 35.11 5.74
N GLY A 232 -14.48 35.78 4.97
CA GLY A 232 -13.60 36.86 5.44
C GLY A 232 -12.28 36.39 6.04
N GLN A 233 -12.19 35.14 6.54
CA GLN A 233 -10.97 34.70 7.21
C GLN A 233 -9.82 34.37 6.25
N LYS A 234 -8.59 34.74 6.61
CA LYS A 234 -7.34 34.29 5.99
C LYS A 234 -6.62 33.33 6.96
N LEU A 235 -5.52 33.74 7.58
CA LEU A 235 -4.71 32.88 8.47
C LEU A 235 -4.81 33.27 9.95
N GLU A 236 -5.41 34.41 10.25
CA GLU A 236 -5.48 35.02 11.59
C GLU A 236 -6.25 34.20 12.61
N THR A 237 -7.18 33.35 12.16
CA THR A 237 -7.94 32.44 13.03
C THR A 237 -7.56 31.01 12.73
N ASN A 238 -7.01 30.29 13.72
CA ASN A 238 -6.70 28.88 13.59
C ASN A 238 -7.98 28.01 13.45
N PRO A 239 -7.87 26.77 12.93
CA PRO A 239 -8.94 25.78 12.97
C PRO A 239 -9.42 25.52 14.40
N ASN A 240 -10.69 25.14 14.53
CA ASN A 240 -11.21 24.70 15.81
C ASN A 240 -10.43 23.47 16.31
N GLY A 241 -9.99 23.52 17.57
CA GLY A 241 -9.16 22.46 18.16
C GLY A 241 -7.73 22.37 17.60
N TRP A 242 -7.21 23.43 16.97
CA TRP A 242 -5.90 23.40 16.30
C TRP A 242 -4.76 22.89 17.17
N ALA A 243 -4.69 23.29 18.45
CA ALA A 243 -3.65 22.82 19.36
C ALA A 243 -3.65 21.29 19.50
N THR A 244 -4.82 20.67 19.67
CA THR A 244 -4.96 19.21 19.71
C THR A 244 -4.60 18.58 18.36
N ARG A 245 -5.11 19.14 17.24
CA ARG A 245 -4.83 18.64 15.88
C ARG A 245 -3.34 18.63 15.59
N LYS A 246 -2.66 19.75 15.85
CA LYS A 246 -1.22 19.91 15.60
C LYS A 246 -0.41 18.99 16.51
N LYS A 247 -0.75 18.89 17.79
CA LYS A 247 -0.08 17.97 18.72
C LYS A 247 -0.23 16.51 18.29
N ALA A 248 -1.44 16.08 17.90
CA ALA A 248 -1.67 14.73 17.41
C ALA A 248 -0.88 14.45 16.11
N PHE A 249 -0.90 15.40 15.17
CA PHE A 249 -0.09 15.33 13.95
C PHE A 249 1.40 15.21 14.26
N ASP A 250 1.93 16.00 15.19
CA ASP A 250 3.34 15.98 15.56
C ASP A 250 3.75 14.68 16.23
N ILE A 251 2.92 14.12 17.12
CA ILE A 251 3.15 12.81 17.72
C ILE A 251 3.14 11.71 16.64
N LEU A 252 2.12 11.73 15.78
CA LEU A 252 1.98 10.74 14.72
C LEU A 252 3.15 10.81 13.74
N LYS A 253 3.47 12.00 13.25
CA LYS A 253 4.58 12.24 12.33
C LYS A 253 5.91 11.92 12.97
N ASN A 254 6.22 12.44 14.16
CA ASN A 254 7.60 12.43 14.66
C ASN A 254 7.94 11.24 15.56
N GLU A 255 6.95 10.66 16.25
CA GLU A 255 7.17 9.59 17.23
C GLU A 255 6.58 8.24 16.83
N VAL A 256 5.41 8.21 16.20
CA VAL A 256 4.72 6.96 15.85
C VAL A 256 5.23 6.44 14.51
N PHE A 257 4.99 7.21 13.45
CA PHE A 257 5.47 6.90 12.11
C PHE A 257 6.94 7.28 11.94
N GLU A 258 7.46 8.18 12.78
CA GLU A 258 8.79 8.77 12.65
C GLU A 258 9.07 9.15 11.19
N PHE A 259 8.10 9.82 10.56
CA PHE A 259 7.99 10.09 9.14
C PHE A 259 9.32 10.57 8.57
N ASP A 260 9.93 11.62 9.13
CA ASP A 260 11.19 12.17 8.62
C ASP A 260 12.38 11.17 8.66
N LYS A 261 12.31 10.13 9.49
CA LYS A 261 13.35 9.11 9.67
C LYS A 261 13.05 7.80 8.93
N ARG A 262 11.77 7.44 8.82
CA ARG A 262 11.31 6.13 8.32
C ARG A 262 10.57 6.21 6.99
N CYS A 263 10.14 7.39 6.56
CA CYS A 263 9.19 7.55 5.45
C CYS A 263 9.56 8.69 4.50
N LYS A 264 9.98 9.87 4.99
CA LYS A 264 10.37 11.03 4.20
C LYS A 264 11.73 10.81 3.55
N GLY A 265 11.80 10.99 2.24
CA GLY A 265 13.03 10.70 1.50
C GLY A 265 13.47 9.23 1.58
N ASN A 266 12.70 8.36 2.26
CA ASN A 266 12.73 6.95 1.99
C ASN A 266 11.93 6.78 0.71
N GLU A 267 12.65 6.90 -0.40
CA GLU A 267 12.59 5.88 -1.43
C GLU A 267 12.63 4.50 -0.72
N GLU A 268 11.48 4.03 -0.22
CA GLU A 268 11.16 2.63 -0.47
C GLU A 268 11.30 2.52 -1.96
N LEU A 269 12.37 1.88 -2.47
CA LEU A 269 12.60 1.53 -3.88
C LEU A 269 11.39 1.94 -4.69
N GLU A 270 11.36 3.23 -5.06
CA GLU A 270 10.21 3.80 -5.71
C GLU A 270 10.36 3.22 -7.08
N PHE A 271 9.68 2.10 -7.30
CA PHE A 271 9.59 1.58 -8.62
C PHE A 271 8.47 2.38 -9.26
N THR A 272 8.86 3.58 -9.71
CA THR A 272 8.02 4.68 -10.23
C THR A 272 7.16 4.29 -11.43
N GLY A 273 7.17 3.00 -11.82
CA GLY A 273 6.63 2.55 -13.09
C GLY A 273 7.47 2.98 -14.29
N ASP A 274 8.64 3.61 -14.07
CA ASP A 274 9.46 4.09 -15.19
C ASP A 274 10.30 3.00 -15.85
N ARG A 275 10.75 2.01 -15.07
CA ARG A 275 11.47 0.82 -15.53
C ARG A 275 10.53 -0.38 -15.51
N ALA A 276 10.54 -1.25 -16.50
CA ALA A 276 9.88 -2.57 -16.53
C ALA A 276 8.64 -2.78 -15.58
N PRO A 277 7.46 -2.19 -15.88
CA PRO A 277 6.32 -2.12 -14.93
C PRO A 277 5.81 -3.45 -14.35
N TRP A 278 6.06 -4.57 -15.02
CA TRP A 278 5.70 -5.91 -14.54
C TRP A 278 6.47 -6.33 -13.28
N MET A 279 7.61 -5.68 -12.99
CA MET A 279 8.35 -5.93 -11.76
C MET A 279 7.61 -5.49 -10.51
N ASN A 280 6.81 -4.41 -10.60
CA ASN A 280 5.89 -4.04 -9.52
C ASN A 280 4.93 -5.17 -9.21
N VAL A 281 4.31 -5.73 -10.24
CA VAL A 281 3.38 -6.85 -10.07
C VAL A 281 4.08 -8.05 -9.43
N ALA A 282 5.28 -8.40 -9.89
CA ALA A 282 6.04 -9.53 -9.36
C ALA A 282 6.46 -9.33 -7.89
N ILE A 283 6.94 -8.14 -7.53
CA ILE A 283 7.35 -7.80 -6.16
C ILE A 283 6.13 -7.83 -5.22
N GLN A 284 4.99 -7.26 -5.64
CA GLN A 284 3.77 -7.27 -4.85
C GLN A 284 3.24 -8.68 -4.61
N GLU A 285 3.28 -9.57 -5.60
CA GLU A 285 2.92 -10.98 -5.35
C GLU A 285 3.90 -11.66 -4.39
N GLY A 286 5.21 -11.40 -4.51
CA GLY A 286 6.20 -11.93 -3.56
C GLY A 286 5.95 -11.46 -2.12
N ILE A 287 5.65 -10.18 -1.93
CA ILE A 287 5.27 -9.59 -0.63
C ILE A 287 3.97 -10.20 -0.10
N LYS A 288 2.97 -10.34 -0.96
CA LYS A 288 1.64 -10.86 -0.59
C LYS A 288 1.72 -12.30 -0.10
N TYR A 289 2.50 -13.14 -0.77
CA TYR A 289 2.62 -14.56 -0.42
C TYR A 289 3.73 -14.86 0.59
N LYS A 290 4.57 -13.90 0.99
CA LYS A 290 5.49 -13.99 2.15
C LYS A 290 6.27 -15.30 2.25
N ASN A 291 6.87 -15.75 1.14
CA ASN A 291 7.64 -17.01 1.09
C ASN A 291 6.78 -18.27 1.39
N CYS A 292 5.46 -18.20 1.21
CA CYS A 292 4.53 -19.33 1.25
C CYS A 292 4.92 -20.37 0.20
N ASN A 293 4.88 -21.64 0.57
CA ASN A 293 5.18 -22.74 -0.35
C ASN A 293 3.97 -23.02 -1.27
N GLU A 294 4.21 -23.35 -2.53
CA GLU A 294 3.17 -23.61 -3.56
C GLU A 294 2.20 -24.76 -3.21
N LYS A 295 2.52 -25.57 -2.18
CA LYS A 295 1.66 -26.64 -1.66
C LYS A 295 0.69 -26.15 -0.59
N GLN A 296 0.83 -24.90 -0.14
CA GLN A 296 0.06 -24.29 0.93
C GLN A 296 -0.81 -23.15 0.39
N GLU A 297 -1.99 -22.97 0.98
CA GLU A 297 -2.81 -21.79 0.71
C GLU A 297 -2.19 -20.54 1.36
N PRO A 298 -2.34 -19.35 0.75
CA PRO A 298 -3.12 -19.08 -0.46
C PRO A 298 -2.33 -19.23 -1.79
N LEU A 299 -1.03 -19.56 -1.73
CA LEU A 299 -0.21 -19.64 -2.95
C LEU A 299 -0.64 -20.81 -3.85
N LYS A 300 -1.02 -21.95 -3.27
CA LYS A 300 -1.49 -23.13 -4.02
C LYS A 300 -2.66 -22.80 -4.96
N ALA A 301 -3.71 -22.14 -4.46
CA ALA A 301 -4.82 -21.69 -5.31
C ALA A 301 -4.35 -20.67 -6.34
N LYS A 302 -3.46 -19.74 -5.96
CA LYS A 302 -2.95 -18.72 -6.88
C LYS A 302 -2.12 -19.29 -8.03
N VAL A 303 -1.31 -20.32 -7.78
CA VAL A 303 -0.55 -21.01 -8.84
C VAL A 303 -1.50 -21.60 -9.88
N SER A 304 -2.60 -22.20 -9.44
CA SER A 304 -3.63 -22.72 -10.35
C SER A 304 -4.29 -21.59 -11.16
N ASN A 305 -4.46 -20.42 -10.54
CA ASN A 305 -4.95 -19.23 -11.24
C ASN A 305 -3.97 -18.69 -12.28
N TYR A 306 -2.65 -18.68 -12.02
CA TYR A 306 -1.65 -18.28 -13.04
C TYR A 306 -1.78 -19.14 -14.30
N HIS A 307 -1.84 -20.47 -14.13
CA HIS A 307 -2.04 -21.40 -15.24
C HIS A 307 -3.37 -21.15 -15.96
N LYS A 308 -4.45 -20.92 -15.21
CA LYS A 308 -5.77 -20.65 -15.79
C LYS A 308 -5.76 -19.39 -16.65
N VAL A 309 -5.15 -18.31 -16.15
CA VAL A 309 -5.17 -16.99 -16.80
C VAL A 309 -4.24 -16.93 -18.01
N ILE A 310 -3.13 -17.69 -18.00
CA ILE A 310 -2.12 -17.66 -19.07
C ILE A 310 -2.27 -18.82 -20.05
N ALA A 311 -2.40 -20.04 -19.57
CA ALA A 311 -2.49 -21.23 -20.43
C ALA A 311 -3.93 -21.69 -20.69
N GLY A 312 -4.93 -21.09 -20.02
CA GLY A 312 -6.32 -21.56 -20.09
C GLY A 312 -6.56 -22.88 -19.36
N GLN A 313 -5.62 -23.30 -18.51
CA GLN A 313 -5.62 -24.63 -17.87
C GLN A 313 -5.68 -24.51 -16.35
N ASN A 314 -6.53 -25.30 -15.70
CA ASN A 314 -6.63 -25.35 -14.24
C ASN A 314 -5.60 -26.33 -13.63
N TRP A 315 -4.34 -26.23 -14.04
CA TRP A 315 -3.27 -27.09 -13.51
C TRP A 315 -2.90 -26.70 -12.08
N SER A 316 -2.65 -27.69 -11.23
CA SER A 316 -2.17 -27.45 -9.86
C SER A 316 -0.70 -27.05 -9.82
N SER A 317 -0.19 -26.70 -8.63
CA SER A 317 1.24 -26.46 -8.40
C SER A 317 2.16 -27.65 -8.71
N LYS A 318 1.62 -28.85 -8.99
CA LYS A 318 2.38 -29.98 -9.54
C LYS A 318 2.98 -29.73 -10.92
N ILE A 319 2.47 -28.75 -11.66
CA ILE A 319 3.00 -28.35 -12.96
C ILE A 319 3.82 -27.08 -12.79
N ALA A 320 5.04 -27.07 -13.37
CA ALA A 320 5.94 -25.93 -13.33
C ALA A 320 5.23 -24.64 -13.75
N TRP A 321 5.33 -23.59 -12.94
CA TRP A 321 4.53 -22.36 -13.10
C TRP A 321 5.37 -21.09 -13.26
N CYS A 322 6.69 -21.21 -13.45
CA CYS A 322 7.58 -20.08 -13.65
C CYS A 322 7.16 -19.18 -14.84
N ALA A 323 6.85 -19.77 -16.00
CA ALA A 323 6.43 -19.01 -17.18
C ALA A 323 4.99 -18.49 -17.06
N SER A 324 4.11 -19.24 -16.41
CA SER A 324 2.74 -18.77 -16.11
C SER A 324 2.78 -17.55 -15.19
N PHE A 325 3.63 -17.55 -14.16
CA PHE A 325 3.84 -16.39 -13.30
C PHE A 325 4.42 -15.21 -14.07
N ALA A 326 5.49 -15.42 -14.85
CA ALA A 326 6.14 -14.35 -15.60
C ALA A 326 5.19 -13.68 -16.61
N ASN A 327 4.49 -14.47 -17.42
CA ASN A 327 3.50 -13.94 -18.36
C ASN A 327 2.31 -13.29 -17.64
N TRP A 328 1.90 -13.82 -16.47
CA TRP A 328 0.85 -13.20 -15.65
C TRP A 328 1.26 -11.82 -15.16
N CYS A 329 2.47 -11.67 -14.61
CA CYS A 329 2.98 -10.36 -14.18
C CYS A 329 2.99 -9.32 -15.32
N ILE A 330 3.36 -9.73 -16.53
CA ILE A 330 3.33 -8.85 -17.71
C ILE A 330 1.89 -8.53 -18.12
N LYS A 331 1.01 -9.53 -18.16
CA LYS A 331 -0.41 -9.36 -18.51
C LYS A 331 -1.14 -8.38 -17.58
N GLU A 332 -0.87 -8.41 -16.28
CA GLU A 332 -1.50 -7.51 -15.30
C GLU A 332 -1.14 -6.03 -15.52
N THR A 333 -0.03 -5.73 -16.21
CA THR A 333 0.29 -4.34 -16.61
C THR A 333 -0.68 -3.79 -17.66
N LYS A 334 -1.38 -4.68 -18.40
CA LYS A 334 -2.29 -4.37 -19.51
C LYS A 334 -1.66 -3.58 -20.67
N GLN A 335 -0.34 -3.37 -20.67
CA GLN A 335 0.37 -2.58 -21.67
C GLN A 335 1.22 -3.43 -22.61
N TYR A 336 1.86 -4.47 -22.10
CA TYR A 336 2.94 -5.15 -22.82
C TYR A 336 2.56 -6.54 -23.32
N SER A 337 3.21 -6.94 -24.41
CA SER A 337 3.03 -8.21 -25.06
C SER A 337 3.53 -9.36 -24.18
N PHE A 338 2.74 -10.43 -24.13
CA PHE A 338 3.02 -11.67 -23.41
C PHE A 338 2.63 -12.88 -24.26
N VAL A 339 2.99 -14.09 -23.82
CA VAL A 339 2.57 -15.33 -24.49
C VAL A 339 1.63 -16.13 -23.60
N ASN A 340 0.58 -16.70 -24.20
CA ASN A 340 -0.35 -17.61 -23.53
C ASN A 340 0.26 -19.02 -23.39
N SER A 341 1.38 -19.14 -22.66
CA SER A 341 2.09 -20.42 -22.48
C SER A 341 2.68 -20.55 -21.08
N ALA A 342 2.62 -21.77 -20.55
CA ALA A 342 3.31 -22.16 -19.31
C ALA A 342 4.74 -22.69 -19.55
N GLY A 343 5.18 -22.82 -20.81
CA GLY A 343 6.53 -23.31 -21.13
C GLY A 343 7.58 -22.21 -20.98
N SER A 344 8.60 -22.40 -20.14
CA SER A 344 9.66 -21.41 -19.91
C SER A 344 10.41 -21.00 -21.18
N LEU A 345 10.65 -21.95 -22.09
CA LEU A 345 11.34 -21.67 -23.36
C LEU A 345 10.49 -20.91 -24.37
N SER A 346 9.16 -20.79 -24.16
CA SER A 346 8.28 -20.02 -25.06
C SER A 346 8.68 -18.55 -25.16
N ILE A 347 9.29 -18.00 -24.11
CA ILE A 347 9.82 -16.63 -24.09
C ILE A 347 10.94 -16.45 -25.13
N SER A 348 11.74 -17.50 -25.36
CA SER A 348 12.87 -17.45 -26.30
C SER A 348 12.50 -17.75 -27.76
N THR A 349 11.33 -18.35 -28.00
CA THR A 349 10.90 -18.77 -29.34
C THR A 349 9.71 -17.98 -29.88
N SER A 350 9.01 -17.23 -29.04
CA SER A 350 7.87 -16.40 -29.43
C SER A 350 8.30 -15.05 -29.98
N SER A 351 7.62 -14.58 -31.04
CA SER A 351 7.80 -13.22 -31.58
C SER A 351 7.27 -12.11 -30.67
N GLN A 352 6.59 -12.45 -29.57
CA GLN A 352 6.11 -11.49 -28.57
C GLN A 352 7.23 -10.94 -27.69
N PHE A 353 8.42 -11.54 -27.74
CA PHE A 353 9.59 -11.10 -27.00
C PHE A 353 10.76 -10.85 -27.95
N LYS A 354 11.64 -9.92 -27.56
CA LYS A 354 12.92 -9.68 -28.23
C LYS A 354 14.06 -9.96 -27.27
N LYS A 355 15.12 -10.58 -27.79
CA LYS A 355 16.36 -10.83 -27.07
C LYS A 355 17.15 -9.53 -26.95
N ILE A 356 17.80 -9.31 -25.82
CA ILE A 356 18.69 -8.17 -25.58
C ILE A 356 20.07 -8.66 -25.12
N ASP A 357 21.11 -7.89 -25.47
CA ASP A 357 22.49 -8.26 -25.16
C ASP A 357 22.96 -7.76 -23.80
N LYS A 358 22.41 -6.63 -23.35
CA LYS A 358 22.74 -6.00 -22.06
C LYS A 358 21.66 -6.28 -21.02
N PRO A 359 22.04 -6.63 -19.78
CA PRO A 359 21.07 -6.81 -18.70
C PRO A 359 20.41 -5.49 -18.33
N ILE A 360 19.08 -5.49 -18.29
CA ILE A 360 18.28 -4.40 -17.74
C ILE A 360 17.38 -4.92 -16.63
N PHE A 361 17.04 -4.05 -15.68
CA PHE A 361 16.10 -4.38 -14.63
C PHE A 361 14.77 -4.87 -15.22
N GLY A 362 14.23 -5.94 -14.66
CA GLY A 362 12.99 -6.57 -15.11
C GLY A 362 13.09 -7.40 -16.38
N ALA A 363 14.26 -7.49 -17.04
CA ALA A 363 14.42 -8.41 -18.17
C ALA A 363 14.08 -9.86 -17.76
N LEU A 364 13.37 -10.57 -18.63
CA LEU A 364 13.16 -12.01 -18.49
C LEU A 364 14.50 -12.73 -18.69
N VAL A 365 14.98 -13.40 -17.66
CA VAL A 365 16.19 -14.23 -17.69
C VAL A 365 15.75 -15.66 -17.99
N VAL A 366 16.10 -16.16 -19.17
CA VAL A 366 15.72 -17.52 -19.58
C VAL A 366 16.90 -18.46 -19.43
N PHE A 367 16.63 -19.62 -18.84
CA PHE A 367 17.57 -20.72 -18.68
C PHE A 367 17.08 -21.96 -19.43
N LYS A 368 18.02 -22.74 -19.97
CA LYS A 368 17.74 -23.99 -20.68
C LYS A 368 18.45 -25.16 -20.02
N ASN A 369 17.76 -26.29 -19.92
CA ASN A 369 18.29 -27.52 -19.34
C ASN A 369 18.92 -28.41 -20.44
N TYR A 370 20.10 -28.95 -20.14
CA TYR A 370 20.87 -29.84 -21.01
C TYR A 370 21.13 -31.16 -20.29
N LYS A 371 20.83 -32.30 -20.93
CA LYS A 371 21.06 -33.64 -20.34
C LYS A 371 22.57 -33.82 -20.08
N GLN A 372 22.95 -34.25 -18.88
CA GLN A 372 24.35 -34.53 -18.56
C GLN A 372 24.92 -35.69 -19.37
N SER A 373 24.06 -36.66 -19.74
CA SER A 373 24.47 -37.86 -20.48
C SER A 373 25.01 -37.59 -21.89
N ASN A 374 24.55 -36.53 -22.56
CA ASN A 374 24.93 -36.27 -23.96
C ASN A 374 25.03 -34.78 -24.33
N GLY A 375 24.85 -33.88 -23.36
CA GLY A 375 24.91 -32.43 -23.57
C GLY A 375 23.78 -31.85 -24.44
N LYS A 376 22.78 -32.63 -24.86
CA LYS A 376 21.66 -32.13 -25.68
C LYS A 376 20.61 -31.43 -24.82
N GLY A 377 20.03 -30.35 -25.36
CA GLY A 377 18.91 -29.66 -24.72
C GLY A 377 17.70 -30.58 -24.57
N CYS A 378 16.99 -30.50 -23.44
CA CYS A 378 15.89 -31.41 -23.13
C CYS A 378 14.49 -30.79 -23.25
N GLY A 379 14.36 -29.61 -23.86
CA GLY A 379 13.08 -28.91 -24.04
C GLY A 379 12.51 -28.24 -22.78
N HIS A 380 13.18 -28.39 -21.63
CA HIS A 380 12.81 -27.78 -20.35
C HIS A 380 13.80 -26.67 -19.97
N GLY A 381 13.39 -25.82 -19.04
CA GLY A 381 14.16 -24.65 -18.63
C GLY A 381 13.49 -23.88 -17.51
N HIS A 382 13.98 -22.68 -17.23
CA HIS A 382 13.41 -21.78 -16.22
C HIS A 382 13.33 -20.36 -16.76
N VAL A 383 12.39 -19.56 -16.25
CA VAL A 383 12.31 -18.13 -16.53
C VAL A 383 11.97 -17.36 -15.26
N THR A 384 12.64 -16.23 -15.10
CA THR A 384 12.57 -15.35 -13.94
C THR A 384 12.83 -13.91 -14.38
N PHE A 385 12.63 -12.93 -13.52
CA PHE A 385 12.92 -11.53 -13.84
C PHE A 385 14.22 -11.06 -13.21
N LEU A 386 15.05 -10.34 -13.98
CA LEU A 386 16.28 -9.77 -13.47
C LEU A 386 15.96 -8.66 -12.46
N PHE A 387 16.48 -8.79 -11.25
CA PHE A 387 16.33 -7.80 -10.19
C PHE A 387 17.61 -6.99 -9.97
N GLY A 388 18.77 -7.61 -10.18
CA GLY A 388 20.06 -6.95 -10.00
C GLY A 388 21.22 -7.94 -10.10
N LYS A 389 22.35 -7.61 -9.49
CA LYS A 389 23.53 -8.47 -9.43
C LYS A 389 24.10 -8.55 -8.02
N THR A 390 24.78 -9.64 -7.71
CA THR A 390 25.66 -9.71 -6.56
C THR A 390 26.99 -9.02 -6.86
N LYS A 391 27.79 -8.70 -5.83
CA LYS A 391 29.15 -8.17 -6.02
C LYS A 391 30.06 -9.07 -6.85
N ASP A 392 29.90 -10.40 -6.77
CA ASP A 392 30.64 -11.38 -7.58
C ASP A 392 30.04 -11.57 -8.99
N GLY A 393 29.04 -10.77 -9.36
CA GLY A 393 28.50 -10.71 -10.72
C GLY A 393 27.44 -11.76 -11.04
N LYS A 394 26.96 -12.56 -10.07
CA LYS A 394 25.80 -13.43 -10.30
C LYS A 394 24.55 -12.59 -10.50
N LEU A 395 23.63 -13.07 -11.33
CA LEU A 395 22.34 -12.44 -11.48
C LEU A 395 21.51 -12.70 -10.24
N ILE A 396 20.81 -11.68 -9.75
CA ILE A 396 19.78 -11.81 -8.73
C ILE A 396 18.45 -11.71 -9.45
N CYS A 397 17.60 -12.72 -9.32
CA CYS A 397 16.36 -12.80 -10.09
C CYS A 397 15.14 -13.08 -9.20
N LEU A 398 14.05 -12.37 -9.46
CA LEU A 398 12.73 -12.55 -8.84
C LEU A 398 11.85 -13.42 -9.73
N GLY A 399 11.42 -14.57 -9.21
CA GLY A 399 10.64 -15.51 -10.00
C GLY A 399 9.73 -16.40 -9.17
N GLY A 400 8.73 -16.96 -9.86
CA GLY A 400 7.87 -18.02 -9.36
C GLY A 400 8.50 -19.40 -9.55
N ASN A 401 8.04 -20.39 -8.79
CA ASN A 401 8.56 -21.76 -8.74
C ASN A 401 10.03 -21.84 -8.22
N GLN A 402 10.59 -20.75 -7.71
CA GLN A 402 11.97 -20.71 -7.20
C GLN A 402 11.99 -21.33 -5.80
N GLY A 403 12.38 -22.59 -5.71
CA GLY A 403 12.26 -23.39 -4.48
C GLY A 403 10.81 -23.49 -3.99
N ASP A 404 9.88 -23.82 -4.90
CA ASP A 404 8.43 -23.94 -4.64
C ASP A 404 7.74 -22.62 -4.21
N ARG A 405 8.31 -21.45 -4.52
CA ARG A 405 7.88 -20.15 -3.98
C ARG A 405 8.01 -19.00 -5.01
N ILE A 406 7.46 -17.84 -4.66
CA ILE A 406 7.83 -16.56 -5.26
C ILE A 406 8.93 -15.97 -4.37
N LYS A 407 10.16 -15.88 -4.89
CA LYS A 407 11.30 -15.35 -4.13
C LYS A 407 12.39 -14.80 -5.04
N LEU A 408 13.39 -14.16 -4.47
CA LEU A 408 14.69 -13.90 -5.09
C LEU A 408 15.59 -15.13 -4.99
N SER A 409 16.31 -15.43 -6.06
CA SER A 409 17.38 -16.45 -6.15
C SER A 409 18.57 -15.88 -6.91
N SER A 410 19.76 -16.43 -6.70
CA SER A 410 20.95 -16.07 -7.49
C SER A 410 21.26 -17.10 -8.56
N TYR A 411 21.69 -16.64 -9.73
CA TYR A 411 22.00 -17.48 -10.89
C TYR A 411 23.32 -17.08 -11.55
N ASN A 412 24.09 -18.08 -11.99
CA ASN A 412 25.23 -17.86 -12.86
C ASN A 412 24.74 -17.59 -14.28
N HIS A 413 25.26 -16.55 -14.92
CA HIS A 413 25.02 -16.28 -16.34
C HIS A 413 26.19 -16.75 -17.23
N ASN A 414 27.28 -17.23 -16.62
CA ASN A 414 28.41 -17.86 -17.28
C ASN A 414 28.50 -19.32 -16.81
N GLY A 415 28.41 -20.26 -17.75
CA GLY A 415 28.52 -21.70 -17.45
C GLY A 415 27.24 -22.32 -16.88
N ILE A 416 27.40 -23.25 -15.93
CA ILE A 416 26.31 -23.99 -15.29
C ILE A 416 25.81 -23.19 -14.07
N THR A 417 24.51 -22.92 -14.02
CA THR A 417 23.89 -22.27 -12.85
C THR A 417 23.33 -23.26 -11.84
N GLY A 418 23.00 -24.47 -12.28
CA GLY A 418 22.47 -25.52 -11.42
C GLY A 418 22.54 -26.88 -12.10
N SER A 419 22.67 -27.93 -11.28
CA SER A 419 22.69 -29.33 -11.73
C SER A 419 21.71 -30.11 -10.89
N PHE A 420 20.76 -30.79 -11.54
CA PHE A 420 19.68 -31.46 -10.85
C PHE A 420 19.01 -32.53 -11.71
N ASN A 421 18.20 -33.38 -11.08
CA ASN A 421 17.36 -34.34 -11.78
C ASN A 421 16.09 -33.62 -12.28
N CYS A 422 15.95 -33.46 -13.60
CA CYS A 422 14.74 -32.93 -14.22
C CYS A 422 13.65 -34.00 -14.15
N MET A 423 12.44 -33.65 -13.69
CA MET A 423 11.29 -34.54 -13.84
C MET A 423 11.03 -34.81 -15.33
N ASN A 424 10.43 -35.97 -15.64
CA ASN A 424 10.30 -36.56 -16.99
C ASN A 424 11.60 -37.23 -17.50
N GLU A 425 11.56 -37.85 -18.69
CA GLU A 425 12.62 -38.68 -19.33
C GLU A 425 13.95 -37.96 -19.64
N CYS A 426 14.20 -36.82 -19.00
CA CYS A 426 15.39 -36.00 -19.17
C CYS A 426 16.54 -36.44 -18.27
N GLY A 427 16.25 -37.00 -17.08
CA GLY A 427 17.25 -37.41 -16.10
C GLY A 427 18.06 -36.25 -15.54
N GLN A 428 19.32 -36.51 -15.21
CA GLN A 428 20.26 -35.50 -14.72
C GLN A 428 20.54 -34.44 -15.79
N VAL A 429 20.34 -33.16 -15.44
CA VAL A 429 20.53 -32.01 -16.33
C VAL A 429 21.45 -30.97 -15.71
N ASN A 430 22.08 -30.19 -16.58
CA ASN A 430 22.74 -28.93 -16.25
C ASN A 430 21.90 -27.79 -16.81
N GLN A 431 21.48 -26.87 -15.95
CA GLN A 431 20.81 -25.64 -16.34
C GLN A 431 21.84 -24.57 -16.68
N LYS A 432 21.66 -23.91 -17.83
CA LYS A 432 22.55 -22.85 -18.33
C LYS A 432 21.74 -21.64 -18.78
N PHE A 433 22.30 -20.45 -18.60
CA PHE A 433 21.73 -19.21 -19.10
C PHE A 433 21.60 -19.22 -20.63
N LEU A 434 20.44 -18.80 -21.14
CA LEU A 434 20.14 -18.74 -22.57
C LEU A 434 20.15 -17.30 -23.11
N GLY A 435 19.62 -16.35 -22.35
CA GLY A 435 19.56 -14.96 -22.75
C GLY A 435 18.63 -14.10 -21.89
N PHE A 436 18.73 -12.80 -22.09
CA PHE A 436 17.80 -11.80 -21.59
C PHE A 436 16.75 -11.49 -22.66
N TYR A 437 15.50 -11.36 -22.26
CA TYR A 437 14.38 -11.08 -23.15
C TYR A 437 13.48 -10.01 -22.53
N ILE A 438 12.79 -9.25 -23.38
CA ILE A 438 11.78 -8.26 -22.97
C ILE A 438 10.59 -8.34 -23.92
N PRO A 439 9.38 -7.88 -23.52
CA PRO A 439 8.26 -7.71 -24.42
C PRO A 439 8.67 -6.93 -25.68
N LYS A 440 8.19 -7.36 -26.85
CA LYS A 440 8.57 -6.76 -28.14
C LYS A 440 8.26 -5.24 -28.19
N ASP A 441 7.18 -4.85 -27.52
CA ASP A 441 6.61 -3.51 -27.41
C ASP A 441 7.17 -2.70 -26.23
N TYR A 442 8.14 -3.25 -25.49
CA TYR A 442 8.86 -2.48 -24.49
C TYR A 442 10.01 -1.69 -25.14
N GLU A 443 10.01 -0.37 -24.96
CA GLU A 443 11.11 0.50 -25.34
C GLU A 443 12.09 0.65 -24.16
N ILE A 444 13.35 0.31 -24.39
CA ILE A 444 14.39 0.39 -23.37
C ILE A 444 14.78 1.85 -23.17
N LYS A 445 14.77 2.29 -21.92
CA LYS A 445 15.25 3.61 -21.49
C LYS A 445 16.63 3.48 -20.87
N GLU A 446 17.40 4.56 -20.83
CA GLU A 446 18.71 4.57 -20.14
C GLU A 446 18.59 4.19 -18.66
N SER A 447 17.49 4.60 -18.01
CA SER A 447 17.21 4.24 -16.63
C SER A 447 17.02 2.73 -16.43
N ASP A 448 16.71 1.94 -17.45
CA ASP A 448 16.50 0.50 -17.32
C ASP A 448 17.78 -0.28 -17.05
N TYR A 449 18.93 0.20 -17.53
CA TYR A 449 20.21 -0.47 -17.33
C TYR A 449 20.57 -0.55 -15.85
N LEU A 450 21.17 -1.66 -15.44
CA LEU A 450 21.58 -1.85 -14.04
C LEU A 450 22.66 -0.83 -13.67
N THR A 451 22.47 -0.13 -12.55
CA THR A 451 23.45 0.79 -11.97
C THR A 451 24.15 0.16 -10.77
N ASP A 452 25.04 0.91 -10.11
CA ASP A 452 25.68 0.48 -8.87
C ASP A 452 24.64 0.24 -7.74
N ASP A 453 23.48 0.89 -7.80
CA ASP A 453 22.38 0.67 -6.83
C ASP A 453 21.68 -0.69 -7.02
N ASP A 454 21.84 -1.29 -8.20
CA ASP A 454 21.34 -2.63 -8.53
C ASP A 454 22.38 -3.73 -8.19
N ILE A 455 23.49 -3.38 -7.52
CA ILE A 455 24.51 -4.30 -7.02
C ILE A 455 24.34 -4.51 -5.51
N TYR A 456 24.03 -5.75 -5.13
CA TYR A 456 23.70 -6.11 -3.75
C TYR A 456 24.82 -6.93 -3.09
N ASP A 457 25.16 -6.54 -1.86
CA ASP A 457 26.14 -7.23 -1.00
C ASP A 457 25.48 -8.17 0.01
N GLN A 458 24.18 -8.02 0.23
CA GLN A 458 23.45 -8.83 1.19
C GLN A 458 23.23 -10.24 0.65
N SER A 459 23.10 -11.22 1.55
CA SER A 459 22.70 -12.57 1.15
C SER A 459 21.32 -12.56 0.50
N ILE A 460 21.06 -13.54 -0.37
CA ILE A 460 19.75 -13.70 -1.01
C ILE A 460 18.62 -13.84 0.02
N ASP A 461 18.87 -14.49 1.16
CA ASP A 461 17.88 -14.56 2.23
C ASP A 461 17.62 -13.20 2.88
N ALA A 462 18.67 -12.40 3.12
CA ALA A 462 18.51 -11.05 3.64
C ALA A 462 17.76 -10.15 2.65
N LEU A 463 18.00 -10.31 1.34
CA LEU A 463 17.26 -9.61 0.30
C LEU A 463 15.80 -10.05 0.22
N ASN A 464 15.52 -11.35 0.30
CA ASN A 464 14.14 -11.86 0.39
C ASN A 464 13.40 -11.31 1.61
N ASN A 465 14.05 -11.26 2.76
CA ASN A 465 13.46 -10.71 3.98
C ASN A 465 13.21 -9.20 3.85
N LYS A 466 14.15 -8.46 3.25
CA LYS A 466 14.06 -7.00 3.06
C LYS A 466 13.02 -6.60 2.01
N ILE A 467 13.00 -7.28 0.85
CA ILE A 467 12.21 -6.89 -0.32
C ILE A 467 10.83 -7.54 -0.29
N LEU A 468 10.71 -8.81 0.16
CA LEU A 468 9.47 -9.58 0.11
C LEU A 468 8.84 -9.82 1.49
N ASN A 469 9.38 -9.22 2.57
CA ASN A 469 8.92 -9.43 3.95
C ASN A 469 8.86 -10.92 4.37
N ALA A 470 9.73 -11.75 3.80
CA ALA A 470 9.85 -13.14 4.19
C ALA A 470 10.47 -13.25 5.60
N LYS A 471 9.99 -14.17 6.46
CA LYS A 471 10.77 -14.68 7.59
C LYS A 471 11.25 -16.07 7.20
N THR A 472 12.54 -16.24 6.93
CA THR A 472 13.09 -17.54 6.52
C THR A 472 13.23 -18.52 7.69
N LYS A 473 12.72 -19.75 7.50
CA LYS A 473 13.31 -20.98 8.06
C LYS A 473 14.05 -21.70 6.94
N THR A 474 15.19 -22.26 7.27
CA THR A 474 16.24 -22.75 6.37
C THR A 474 15.91 -24.01 5.56
N ASN A 475 16.68 -24.15 4.48
CA ASN A 475 17.11 -25.32 3.69
C ASN A 475 16.41 -25.68 2.34
N GLU A 476 17.26 -25.54 1.31
CA GLU A 476 17.62 -26.45 0.21
C GLU A 476 16.69 -26.70 -1.00
N ASN A 477 17.35 -26.54 -2.16
CA ASN A 477 17.07 -26.98 -3.52
C ASN A 477 15.85 -26.39 -4.24
N GLU A 478 16.14 -25.88 -5.45
CA GLU A 478 15.13 -25.46 -6.43
C GLU A 478 14.27 -26.65 -6.84
N SER A 479 13.00 -26.38 -7.12
CA SER A 479 12.03 -27.41 -7.49
C SER A 479 12.14 -27.73 -8.98
N ASN A 480 12.43 -28.99 -9.29
CA ASN A 480 12.82 -29.46 -10.63
C ASN A 480 11.66 -30.05 -11.45
N ARG A 481 10.48 -29.44 -11.37
CA ARG A 481 9.28 -29.89 -12.07
C ARG A 481 9.30 -29.58 -13.56
#